data_AF-A0A7V9PDZ8-F1
#
_entry.id   AF-A0A7V9PDZ8-F1
#
_cell.length_a   1.000
_cell.length_b   1.000
_cell.length_c   1.000
_cell.angle_alpha   90.00
_cell.angle_beta   90.00
_cell.angle_gamma   90.00
#
_symmetry.space_group_name_H-M   'P 1'
#
loop_
_entity.id
_entity.type
_entity.pdbx_description
1 polymer ?
#
loop_
_entity_poly.entity_id
_entity_poly.type
_entity_poly.pdbx_seq_one_letter_code
_entity_poly.pdbx_strand_id
1 'polypeptide(L)'
;MPADRSSSEKSLPTLAGELFDLLRAYAKQETIEPIKGLGRFAAFGVAGSLFIGIGTVLVSIGLLRLLQTETDDVFDGAWSWAPYLLTLVLCAVVIGLALSATRRRRAKP
;
A
#
# COMPACT_ATOMS: atom_id res chain seq x y z
N MET A 1 65.19 -3.96 3.07
CA MET A 1 63.79 -3.57 3.37
C MET A 1 63.70 -2.05 3.41
N PRO A 2 63.18 -1.38 2.37
CA PRO A 2 62.87 0.04 2.46
C PRO A 2 61.53 0.21 3.17
N ALA A 3 61.54 0.93 4.29
CA ALA A 3 60.33 1.35 4.98
C ALA A 3 59.62 2.38 4.09
N ASP A 4 58.47 2.00 3.53
CA ASP A 4 57.57 2.94 2.88
C ASP A 4 56.99 3.85 3.97
N ARG A 5 57.38 5.12 3.97
CA ARG A 5 56.84 6.14 4.89
C ARG A 5 55.79 6.98 4.17
N SER A 6 54.89 6.35 3.41
CA SER A 6 53.91 7.08 2.59
C SER A 6 52.58 7.33 3.31
N SER A 7 52.35 6.77 4.50
CA SER A 7 51.07 6.78 5.19
C SER A 7 50.79 7.99 6.10
N SER A 8 51.75 8.90 6.31
CA SER A 8 51.65 9.93 7.37
C SER A 8 51.21 11.33 6.91
N GLU A 9 51.06 11.61 5.61
CA GLU A 9 50.80 12.97 5.11
C GLU A 9 49.63 13.05 4.10
N LYS A 10 48.53 12.32 4.34
CA LYS A 10 47.27 12.78 3.75
C LYS A 10 46.83 14.02 4.51
N SER A 11 46.93 15.18 3.85
CA SER A 11 46.52 16.49 4.39
C SER A 11 45.17 16.38 5.08
N LEU A 12 45.05 16.87 6.32
CA LEU A 12 43.80 16.91 7.09
C LEU A 12 42.54 17.31 6.27
N PRO A 13 42.61 18.32 5.36
CA PRO A 13 41.48 18.63 4.48
C PRO A 13 41.12 17.52 3.47
N THR A 14 42.11 16.78 2.96
CA THR A 14 41.90 15.61 2.10
C THR A 14 41.25 14.47 2.87
N LEU A 15 41.67 14.24 4.12
CA LEU A 15 41.07 13.23 4.99
C LEU A 15 39.60 13.55 5.33
N ALA A 16 39.30 14.82 5.59
CA ALA A 16 37.93 15.29 5.85
C ALA A 16 37.02 15.11 4.62
N GLY A 17 37.56 15.36 3.41
CA GLY A 17 36.87 15.10 2.15
C GLY A 17 36.56 13.62 1.94
N GLU A 18 37.56 12.74 2.15
CA GLU A 18 37.40 11.29 2.04
C GLU A 18 36.34 10.76 3.03
N LEU A 19 36.33 11.27 4.27
CA LEU A 19 35.35 10.87 5.30
C LEU A 19 33.93 11.36 4.98
N PHE A 20 33.82 12.58 4.45
CA PHE A 20 32.55 13.15 4.00
C PHE A 20 31.97 12.37 2.81
N ASP A 21 32.81 11.99 1.83
CA ASP A 21 32.38 11.18 0.71
C ASP A 21 31.95 9.78 1.13
N LEU A 22 32.62 9.17 2.11
CA LEU A 22 32.18 7.90 2.70
C LEU A 22 30.83 8.03 3.40
N LEU A 23 30.64 9.06 4.23
CA LEU A 23 29.37 9.34 4.90
C LEU A 23 28.24 9.59 3.90
N ARG A 24 28.51 10.35 2.84
CA ARG A 24 27.57 10.62 1.77
C ARG A 24 27.22 9.35 1.00
N ALA A 25 28.20 8.52 0.68
CA ALA A 25 28.00 7.24 0.01
C ALA A 25 27.17 6.29 0.89
N TYR A 26 27.48 6.22 2.18
CA TYR A 26 26.76 5.40 3.15
C TYR A 26 25.31 5.86 3.33
N ALA A 27 25.09 7.16 3.56
CA ALA A 27 23.75 7.72 3.66
C ALA A 27 22.93 7.46 2.38
N LYS A 28 23.56 7.55 1.21
CA LYS A 28 22.91 7.23 -0.08
C LYS A 28 22.64 5.73 -0.22
N GLN A 29 23.50 4.87 0.28
CA GLN A 29 23.36 3.42 0.20
C GLN A 29 22.27 2.91 1.15
N GLU A 30 22.27 3.39 2.39
CA GLU A 30 21.24 3.10 3.38
C GLU A 30 19.87 3.70 3.06
N THR A 31 19.78 4.78 2.28
CA THR A 31 18.46 5.39 1.95
C THR A 31 17.86 4.89 0.63
N ILE A 32 18.66 4.53 -0.36
CA ILE A 32 18.13 4.09 -1.66
C ILE A 32 17.45 2.72 -1.56
N GLU A 33 18.01 1.79 -0.80
CA GLU A 33 17.42 0.47 -0.57
C GLU A 33 16.01 0.53 0.07
N PRO A 34 15.81 1.27 1.18
CA PRO A 34 14.49 1.40 1.78
C PRO A 34 13.52 2.17 0.90
N ILE A 35 13.95 3.20 0.16
CA ILE A 35 13.05 3.94 -0.76
C ILE A 35 12.53 3.03 -1.88
N LYS A 36 13.39 2.18 -2.45
CA LYS A 36 12.99 1.22 -3.49
C LYS A 36 12.00 0.18 -2.93
N GLY A 37 12.20 -0.26 -1.69
CA GLY A 37 11.26 -1.12 -0.97
C GLY A 37 9.90 -0.45 -0.74
N LEU A 38 9.92 0.79 -0.27
CA LEU A 38 8.72 1.60 -0.01
C LEU A 38 7.92 1.88 -1.29
N GLY A 39 8.61 2.23 -2.38
CA GLY A 39 7.99 2.50 -3.67
C GLY A 39 7.25 1.28 -4.21
N ARG A 40 7.85 0.08 -4.11
CA ARG A 40 7.20 -1.16 -4.54
C ARG A 40 6.00 -1.52 -3.65
N PHE A 41 6.13 -1.36 -2.33
CA PHE A 41 5.01 -1.58 -1.41
C PHE A 41 3.85 -0.62 -1.69
N ALA A 42 4.13 0.67 -1.89
CA ALA A 42 3.13 1.68 -2.23
C ALA A 42 2.45 1.37 -3.57
N ALA A 43 3.21 0.98 -4.59
CA ALA A 43 2.66 0.58 -5.88
C ALA A 43 1.69 -0.60 -5.77
N PHE A 44 2.06 -1.65 -5.02
CA PHE A 44 1.15 -2.78 -4.76
C PHE A 44 -0.06 -2.39 -3.91
N GLY A 45 0.10 -1.46 -2.96
CA GLY A 45 -1.00 -0.90 -2.19
C GLY A 45 -2.03 -0.16 -3.05
N VAL A 46 -1.56 0.72 -3.94
CA VAL A 46 -2.39 1.47 -4.88
C VAL A 46 -3.10 0.51 -5.84
N ALA A 47 -2.36 -0.41 -6.46
CA ALA A 47 -2.95 -1.39 -7.37
C ALA A 47 -4.01 -2.25 -6.67
N GLY A 48 -3.72 -2.76 -5.46
CA GLY A 48 -4.67 -3.53 -4.68
C GLY A 48 -5.92 -2.72 -4.30
N SER A 49 -5.76 -1.46 -3.91
CA SER A 49 -6.90 -0.58 -3.59
C SER A 49 -7.81 -0.34 -4.80
N LEU A 50 -7.22 -0.22 -5.99
CA LEU A 50 -7.96 -0.02 -7.24
C LEU A 50 -8.77 -1.28 -7.59
N PHE A 51 -8.15 -2.46 -7.51
CA PHE A 51 -8.85 -3.73 -7.74
C PHE A 51 -9.99 -3.96 -6.76
N ILE A 52 -9.79 -3.69 -5.47
CA ILE A 52 -10.84 -3.80 -4.46
C ILE A 52 -11.97 -2.81 -4.74
N GLY A 53 -11.66 -1.56 -5.08
CA GLY A 53 -12.66 -0.54 -5.41
C GLY A 53 -13.51 -0.94 -6.61
N ILE A 54 -12.86 -1.32 -7.73
CA ILE A 54 -13.56 -1.75 -8.95
C ILE A 54 -14.39 -3.01 -8.69
N GLY A 55 -13.83 -4.01 -8.02
CA GLY A 55 -14.55 -5.24 -7.68
C GLY A 55 -15.78 -4.97 -6.82
N THR A 56 -15.68 -4.06 -5.84
CA THR A 56 -16.80 -3.68 -4.99
C THR A 56 -17.94 -3.06 -5.78
N VAL A 57 -17.64 -2.16 -6.72
CA VAL A 57 -18.65 -1.55 -7.60
C VAL A 57 -19.31 -2.61 -8.48
N LEU A 58 -18.52 -3.47 -9.13
CA LEU A 58 -19.04 -4.52 -10.00
C LEU A 58 -19.93 -5.52 -9.25
N VAL A 59 -19.52 -5.97 -8.07
CA VAL A 59 -20.34 -6.86 -7.22
C VAL A 59 -21.61 -6.16 -6.78
N SER A 60 -21.55 -4.88 -6.43
CA SER A 60 -22.74 -4.12 -6.01
C SER A 60 -23.77 -4.01 -7.13
N ILE A 61 -23.33 -3.67 -8.35
CA ILE A 61 -24.20 -3.61 -9.54
C ILE A 61 -24.74 -4.99 -9.88
N GLY A 62 -23.89 -6.03 -9.86
CA GLY A 62 -24.30 -7.41 -10.12
C GLY A 62 -25.33 -7.91 -9.12
N LEU A 63 -25.15 -7.59 -7.83
CA LEU A 63 -26.08 -7.95 -6.77
C LEU A 63 -27.43 -7.24 -6.93
N LEU A 64 -27.43 -5.93 -7.19
CA LEU A 64 -28.65 -5.18 -7.51
C LEU A 64 -29.37 -5.78 -8.71
N ARG A 65 -28.62 -6.10 -9.77
CA ARG A 65 -29.20 -6.68 -10.98
C ARG A 65 -29.80 -8.05 -10.69
N LEU A 66 -29.12 -8.92 -9.94
CA LEU A 66 -29.64 -10.23 -9.58
C LEU A 66 -30.93 -10.12 -8.76
N LEU A 67 -30.94 -9.24 -7.75
CA LEU A 67 -32.10 -9.00 -6.89
C LEU A 67 -33.27 -8.37 -7.63
N GLN A 68 -33.01 -7.50 -8.60
CA GLN A 68 -34.07 -6.89 -9.41
C GLN A 68 -34.58 -7.86 -10.46
N THR A 69 -33.69 -8.57 -11.19
CA THR A 69 -34.09 -9.47 -12.28
C THR A 69 -34.81 -10.73 -11.81
N GLU A 70 -34.38 -11.34 -10.70
CA GLU A 70 -34.99 -12.59 -10.21
C GLU A 70 -36.18 -12.36 -9.28
N THR A 71 -36.41 -11.13 -8.84
CA THR A 71 -37.38 -10.84 -7.78
C THR A 71 -38.26 -9.63 -8.11
N ASP A 72 -38.32 -9.28 -9.41
CA ASP A 72 -39.14 -8.21 -9.99
C ASP A 72 -40.62 -8.34 -9.59
N ASP A 73 -41.17 -9.56 -9.51
CA ASP A 73 -42.56 -9.80 -9.09
C ASP A 73 -42.80 -9.72 -7.56
N VAL A 74 -41.76 -9.86 -6.74
CA VAL A 74 -41.88 -9.99 -5.27
C VAL A 74 -41.45 -8.71 -4.53
N PHE A 75 -40.56 -7.91 -5.11
CA PHE A 75 -40.16 -6.61 -4.55
C PHE A 75 -40.98 -5.43 -5.10
N ASP A 76 -42.01 -5.67 -5.92
CA ASP A 76 -42.81 -4.58 -6.47
C ASP A 76 -43.69 -3.91 -5.40
N GLY A 77 -43.81 -2.58 -5.45
CA GLY A 77 -44.51 -1.77 -4.44
C GLY A 77 -43.74 -1.52 -3.14
N ALA A 78 -44.27 -1.97 -1.99
CA ALA A 78 -43.80 -1.59 -0.64
C ALA A 78 -42.43 -2.16 -0.24
N TRP A 79 -41.88 -3.08 -1.03
CA TRP A 79 -40.65 -3.83 -0.75
C TRP A 79 -39.48 -3.45 -1.67
N SER A 80 -39.67 -2.43 -2.52
CA SER A 80 -38.68 -1.89 -3.47
C SER A 80 -37.40 -1.33 -2.82
N TRP A 81 -37.41 -1.06 -1.51
CA TRP A 81 -36.24 -0.58 -0.76
C TRP A 81 -35.26 -1.70 -0.35
N ALA A 82 -35.70 -2.95 -0.34
CA ALA A 82 -34.90 -4.09 0.14
C ALA A 82 -33.62 -4.35 -0.67
N PRO A 83 -33.60 -4.28 -2.02
CA PRO A 83 -32.38 -4.47 -2.81
C PRO A 83 -31.30 -3.43 -2.50
N TYR A 84 -31.72 -2.18 -2.26
CA TYR A 84 -30.82 -1.07 -1.89
C TYR A 84 -30.26 -1.25 -0.48
N LEU A 85 -31.07 -1.73 0.46
CA LEU A 85 -30.61 -2.00 1.83
C LEU A 85 -29.59 -3.14 1.83
N LEU A 86 -29.84 -4.20 1.04
CA LEU A 86 -28.90 -5.32 0.93
C LEU A 86 -27.55 -4.90 0.32
N THR A 87 -27.58 -4.05 -0.71
CA THR A 87 -26.33 -3.49 -1.27
C THR A 87 -25.61 -2.58 -0.28
N LEU A 88 -26.35 -1.82 0.52
CA LEU A 88 -25.77 -1.01 1.59
C LEU A 88 -25.07 -1.88 2.64
N VAL A 89 -25.68 -3.00 3.03
CA VAL A 89 -25.08 -3.98 3.94
C VAL A 89 -23.80 -4.58 3.33
N LEU A 90 -23.83 -4.95 2.04
CA LEU A 90 -22.64 -5.44 1.35
C LEU A 90 -21.50 -4.42 1.41
N CYS A 91 -21.77 -3.15 1.08
CA CYS A 91 -20.78 -2.07 1.20
C CYS A 91 -20.24 -1.94 2.62
N ALA A 92 -21.11 -1.99 3.64
CA ALA A 92 -20.70 -1.94 5.04
C ALA A 92 -19.78 -3.12 5.43
N VAL A 93 -20.06 -4.33 4.93
CA VAL A 93 -19.21 -5.51 5.13
C VAL A 93 -17.85 -5.32 4.48
N VAL A 94 -17.80 -4.84 3.24
CA VAL A 94 -16.52 -4.58 2.54
C VAL A 94 -15.69 -3.52 3.28
N ILE A 95 -16.32 -2.44 3.75
CA ILE A 95 -15.66 -1.41 4.56
C ILE A 95 -15.14 -2.02 5.87
N GLY A 96 -15.96 -2.79 6.57
CA GLY A 96 -15.57 -3.46 7.81
C GLY A 96 -14.39 -4.41 7.60
N LEU A 97 -14.39 -5.18 6.52
CA LEU A 97 -13.29 -6.06 6.15
C LEU A 97 -12.02 -5.28 5.83
N ALA A 98 -12.11 -4.19 5.05
CA ALA A 98 -10.98 -3.34 4.72
C ALA A 98 -10.36 -2.69 5.98
N LEU A 99 -11.19 -2.18 6.89
CA LEU A 99 -10.75 -1.63 8.18
C LEU A 99 -10.09 -2.72 9.04
N SER A 100 -10.68 -3.91 9.11
CA SER A 100 -10.13 -5.03 9.88
C SER A 100 -8.78 -5.51 9.32
N ALA A 101 -8.64 -5.58 7.99
CA ALA A 101 -7.40 -5.97 7.32
C ALA A 101 -6.29 -4.96 7.60
N THR A 102 -6.62 -3.67 7.64
CA THR A 102 -5.69 -2.59 7.98
C THR A 102 -5.27 -2.67 9.45
N ARG A 103 -6.22 -2.99 10.35
CA ARG A 103 -5.97 -3.12 11.79
C ARG A 103 -5.10 -4.34 12.14
N ARG A 104 -5.31 -5.48 11.47
CA ARG A 104 -4.48 -6.70 11.64
C ARG A 104 -3.01 -6.47 11.27
N ARG A 105 -2.72 -5.62 10.28
CA ARG A 105 -1.33 -5.29 9.92
C ARG A 105 -0.60 -4.45 10.97
N ARG A 106 -1.32 -3.68 11.80
CA ARG A 106 -0.73 -2.93 12.93
C ARG A 106 -0.53 -3.77 14.19
N ALA A 107 -1.19 -4.92 14.31
CA ALA A 107 -1.19 -5.75 15.51
C ALA A 107 -0.12 -6.86 15.51
N LYS A 108 0.74 -6.93 14.49
CA LYS A 108 1.86 -7.87 14.47
C LYS A 108 3.11 -7.12 14.99
N PRO A 109 3.58 -7.38 16.23
CA PRO A 109 4.83 -6.82 16.74
C PRO A 109 6.04 -7.36 15.99
#